data_AF-A0A658IET8-F1
#
_entry.id   AF-A0A658IET8-F1
#
_cell.length_a   1.000
_cell.length_b   1.000
_cell.length_c   1.000
_cell.angle_alpha   90.00
_cell.angle_beta   90.00
_cell.angle_gamma   90.00
#
_symmetry.space_group_name_H-M   'P 1'
#
loop_
_entity.id
_entity.type
_entity.pdbx_description
1 polymer ?
#
loop_
_entity_poly.entity_id
_entity_poly.type
_entity_poly.pdbx_seq_one_letter_code
_entity_poly.pdbx_strand_id
1 'polypeptide(L)'
;ENVLFDYCWPYYLRGQAVITRPVMGQYNGQDIYDIGVPNIGVTFTIADSQESGFGEGVEMKGNNLMDVIPPNGRWYLVPRMGASIRIGVIVLGRLAPGWINVPPVHVGNFSVTSSNSGVNNLGGTSFIILNGFNFFVKTKTCSLSQRNYTVQLAAAYKKQFPSVGSEVPGGKLNLQLKCQDNIDVYATLTDATDPANQSPVLSLDNASTARGMGLKIYKDGHSEALRFGPDSSVKGNTNQWRFSTYRGDPAPAVSLKVNYIRTGDIQAGTVQAISTITFSYQ
;
A
#
# COMPACT_ATOMS: atom_id res chain seq x y z
N GLU A 1 -6.55 -0.27 28.44
CA GLU A 1 -7.19 0.01 29.74
C GLU A 1 -7.63 -1.31 30.33
N ASN A 2 -7.59 -1.43 31.65
CA ASN A 2 -7.99 -2.65 32.34
C ASN A 2 -9.42 -2.44 32.86
N VAL A 3 -10.36 -3.28 32.45
CA VAL A 3 -11.69 -3.34 33.06
C VAL A 3 -11.58 -4.25 34.28
N LEU A 4 -12.03 -3.84 35.46
CA LEU A 4 -11.96 -4.64 36.68
C LEU A 4 -13.34 -4.72 37.37
N PHE A 5 -13.75 -5.93 37.73
CA PHE A 5 -14.90 -6.22 38.57
C PHE A 5 -14.40 -6.86 39.88
N ASP A 6 -14.77 -6.29 41.01
CA ASP A 6 -14.34 -6.72 42.35
C ASP A 6 -15.55 -7.12 43.20
N TYR A 7 -15.47 -8.26 43.86
CA TYR A 7 -16.54 -8.84 44.66
C TYR A 7 -16.04 -9.21 46.06
N CYS A 8 -16.89 -9.05 47.07
CA CYS A 8 -16.51 -9.31 48.48
C CYS A 8 -16.18 -10.78 48.79
N TRP A 9 -16.61 -11.72 47.95
CA TRP A 9 -16.39 -13.16 48.11
C TRP A 9 -16.03 -13.79 46.75
N PRO A 10 -15.29 -14.92 46.71
CA PRO A 10 -15.03 -15.63 45.47
C PRO A 10 -16.32 -16.16 44.85
N TYR A 11 -16.51 -15.93 43.56
CA TYR A 11 -17.63 -16.46 42.78
C TYR A 11 -17.11 -17.22 41.55
N TYR A 12 -17.88 -18.19 41.10
CA TYR A 12 -17.67 -18.80 39.79
C TYR A 12 -18.09 -17.80 38.73
N LEU A 13 -17.10 -17.22 38.06
CA LEU A 13 -17.27 -16.19 37.06
C LEU A 13 -16.74 -16.65 35.70
N ARG A 14 -17.27 -16.00 34.66
CA ARG A 14 -16.81 -16.12 33.28
C ARG A 14 -16.88 -14.77 32.58
N GLY A 15 -15.79 -14.40 31.93
CA GLY A 15 -15.65 -13.21 31.10
C GLY A 15 -15.93 -13.53 29.64
N GLN A 16 -16.84 -12.78 29.06
CA GLN A 16 -17.24 -12.90 27.67
C GLN A 16 -17.02 -11.58 26.95
N ALA A 17 -16.60 -11.63 25.69
CA ALA A 17 -16.41 -10.44 24.89
C ALA A 17 -17.05 -10.59 23.51
N VAL A 18 -17.46 -9.47 22.94
CA VAL A 18 -17.89 -9.37 21.55
C VAL A 18 -17.34 -8.09 20.95
N ILE A 19 -16.74 -8.19 19.77
CA ILE A 19 -16.41 -7.03 18.94
C ILE A 19 -17.57 -6.81 17.98
N THR A 20 -18.12 -5.60 17.94
CA THR A 20 -19.32 -5.25 17.15
C THR A 20 -19.00 -4.55 15.83
N ARG A 21 -17.72 -4.24 15.60
CA ARG A 21 -17.25 -3.62 14.37
C ARG A 21 -17.27 -4.61 13.20
N PRO A 22 -17.51 -4.16 11.95
CA PRO A 22 -17.44 -5.03 10.77
C PRO A 22 -16.07 -5.69 10.60
N VAL A 23 -16.04 -6.95 10.17
CA VAL A 23 -14.82 -7.66 9.77
C VAL A 23 -14.46 -7.31 8.34
N MET A 24 -13.22 -6.86 8.13
CA MET A 24 -12.68 -6.38 6.84
C MET A 24 -11.79 -7.40 6.14
N GLY A 25 -11.33 -8.42 6.87
CA GLY A 25 -10.41 -9.44 6.37
C GLY A 25 -9.74 -10.19 7.52
N GLN A 26 -8.68 -10.94 7.19
CA GLN A 26 -7.91 -11.71 8.16
C GLN A 26 -6.41 -11.47 8.00
N TYR A 27 -5.68 -11.47 9.12
CA TYR A 27 -4.22 -11.45 9.16
C TYR A 27 -3.75 -12.54 10.13
N ASN A 28 -2.92 -13.48 9.63
CA ASN A 28 -2.43 -14.64 10.41
C ASN A 28 -3.56 -15.44 11.12
N GLY A 29 -4.74 -15.52 10.52
CA GLY A 29 -5.88 -16.26 11.07
C GLY A 29 -6.69 -15.52 12.13
N GLN A 30 -6.36 -14.25 12.41
CA GLN A 30 -7.14 -13.34 13.27
C GLN A 30 -7.92 -12.34 12.41
N ASP A 31 -9.16 -12.02 12.82
CA ASP A 31 -10.01 -11.09 12.09
C ASP A 31 -9.57 -9.63 12.30
N ILE A 32 -9.62 -8.88 11.20
CA ILE A 32 -9.32 -7.45 11.17
C ILE A 32 -10.64 -6.69 11.20
N TYR A 33 -10.82 -5.82 12.18
CA TYR A 33 -12.04 -5.06 12.37
C TYR A 33 -11.88 -3.61 11.88
N ASP A 34 -12.94 -3.08 11.27
CA ASP A 34 -13.01 -1.67 10.86
C ASP A 34 -13.07 -0.75 12.09
N ILE A 35 -12.32 0.34 12.06
CA ILE A 35 -12.30 1.38 13.11
C ILE A 35 -12.78 2.74 12.59
N GLY A 36 -13.34 2.81 11.37
CA GLY A 36 -13.82 4.05 10.76
C GLY A 36 -12.70 4.91 10.16
N VAL A 37 -11.49 4.35 9.99
CA VAL A 37 -10.35 5.02 9.37
C VAL A 37 -10.01 4.31 8.06
N PRO A 38 -10.03 5.00 6.90
CA PRO A 38 -9.77 4.38 5.62
C PRO A 38 -8.42 3.64 5.57
N ASN A 39 -8.43 2.44 4.97
CA ASN A 39 -7.25 1.59 4.78
C ASN A 39 -6.55 1.14 6.07
N ILE A 40 -7.21 1.20 7.22
CA ILE A 40 -6.66 0.76 8.51
C ILE A 40 -7.69 -0.06 9.26
N GLY A 41 -7.26 -1.22 9.73
CA GLY A 41 -8.04 -2.07 10.61
C GLY A 41 -7.26 -2.44 11.86
N VAL A 42 -7.96 -3.03 12.82
CA VAL A 42 -7.39 -3.43 14.11
C VAL A 42 -7.78 -4.86 14.44
N THR A 43 -6.83 -5.62 14.97
CA THR A 43 -7.04 -6.93 15.58
C THR A 43 -7.18 -6.79 17.09
N PHE A 44 -7.99 -7.63 17.73
CA PHE A 44 -8.19 -7.61 19.18
C PHE A 44 -7.86 -8.96 19.80
N THR A 45 -7.02 -8.97 20.82
CA THR A 45 -6.75 -10.12 21.68
C THR A 45 -7.09 -9.74 23.11
N ILE A 46 -7.87 -10.56 23.82
CA ILE A 46 -8.36 -10.28 25.16
C ILE A 46 -7.86 -11.37 26.12
N ALA A 47 -7.29 -10.96 27.25
CA ALA A 47 -6.80 -11.85 28.30
C ALA A 47 -7.27 -11.38 29.68
N ASP A 48 -7.16 -12.24 30.69
CA ASP A 48 -7.37 -11.85 32.07
C ASP A 48 -6.32 -10.79 32.50
N SER A 49 -6.73 -9.82 33.30
CA SER A 49 -5.84 -8.80 33.86
C SER A 49 -5.09 -9.25 35.13
N GLN A 50 -5.41 -10.41 35.70
CA GLN A 50 -4.98 -10.79 37.07
C GLN A 50 -3.61 -11.45 37.20
N GLU A 51 -2.89 -11.82 36.13
CA GLU A 51 -1.62 -12.55 36.27
C GLU A 51 -0.48 -11.92 35.46
N SER A 52 0.45 -11.24 36.15
CA SER A 52 1.87 -11.00 35.79
C SER A 52 2.27 -10.55 34.36
N GLY A 53 1.32 -10.23 33.49
CA GLY A 53 1.54 -9.90 32.08
C GLY A 53 0.34 -10.25 31.20
N PHE A 54 0.46 -10.04 29.89
CA PHE A 54 -0.54 -10.51 28.93
C PHE A 54 -0.28 -12.00 28.65
N GLY A 55 -1.03 -12.90 29.31
CA GLY A 55 -0.94 -14.36 29.13
C GLY A 55 -1.46 -14.86 27.76
N GLU A 56 -1.83 -16.14 27.66
CA GLU A 56 -2.51 -16.70 26.47
C GLU A 56 -3.91 -16.06 26.32
N GLY A 57 -3.96 -14.93 25.61
CA GLY A 57 -5.20 -14.23 25.31
C GLY A 57 -5.97 -14.88 24.16
N VAL A 58 -7.28 -14.65 24.15
CA VAL A 58 -8.18 -15.10 23.09
C VAL A 58 -8.19 -14.07 21.96
N GLU A 59 -7.81 -14.51 20.77
CA GLU A 59 -7.95 -13.72 19.54
C GLU A 59 -9.42 -13.64 19.15
N MET A 60 -9.95 -12.42 19.05
CA MET A 60 -11.35 -12.20 18.67
C MET A 60 -11.58 -12.54 17.20
N LYS A 61 -12.56 -13.41 16.93
CA LYS A 61 -12.98 -13.81 15.58
C LYS A 61 -14.49 -13.65 15.42
N GLY A 62 -14.90 -13.08 14.30
CA GLY A 62 -16.27 -12.73 13.99
C GLY A 62 -16.88 -11.71 14.95
N ASN A 63 -18.21 -11.62 14.90
CA ASN A 63 -18.98 -10.70 15.74
C ASN A 63 -19.84 -11.45 16.78
N ASN A 64 -19.45 -12.68 17.09
CA ASN A 64 -20.16 -13.51 18.07
C ASN A 64 -19.62 -13.28 19.47
N LEU A 65 -20.48 -13.48 20.47
CA LEU A 65 -20.06 -13.49 21.87
C LEU A 65 -19.12 -14.68 22.11
N MET A 66 -17.95 -14.41 22.67
CA MET A 66 -16.90 -15.41 22.89
C MET A 66 -16.51 -15.44 24.36
N ASP A 67 -16.30 -16.64 24.90
CA ASP A 67 -15.71 -16.82 26.22
C ASP A 67 -14.21 -16.52 26.15
N VAL A 68 -13.79 -15.46 26.82
CA VAL A 68 -12.38 -14.98 26.78
C VAL A 68 -11.65 -15.26 28.09
N ILE A 69 -12.38 -15.39 29.21
CA ILE A 69 -11.82 -15.65 30.53
C ILE A 69 -12.68 -16.67 31.29
N PRO A 70 -12.13 -17.82 31.69
CA PRO A 70 -10.93 -18.45 31.14
C PRO A 70 -11.13 -18.84 29.65
N PRO A 71 -10.05 -18.97 28.84
CA PRO A 71 -10.09 -19.20 27.38
C PRO A 71 -10.81 -20.47 26.89
N ASN A 72 -11.33 -21.29 27.79
CA ASN A 72 -11.95 -22.59 27.52
C ASN A 72 -13.43 -22.66 27.93
N GLY A 73 -14.05 -21.51 28.24
CA GLY A 73 -15.47 -21.41 28.62
C GLY A 73 -15.81 -22.06 29.96
N ARG A 74 -14.81 -22.41 30.78
CA ARG A 74 -15.03 -22.93 32.13
C ARG A 74 -15.42 -21.80 33.08
N TRP A 75 -16.08 -22.16 34.18
CA TRP A 75 -16.26 -21.25 35.29
C TRP A 75 -15.00 -21.21 36.15
N TYR A 76 -14.55 -20.02 36.51
CA TYR A 76 -13.36 -19.83 37.33
C TYR A 76 -13.71 -19.16 38.65
N LEU A 77 -13.28 -19.75 39.78
CA LEU A 77 -13.59 -19.26 41.12
C LEU A 77 -12.62 -18.16 41.52
N VAL A 78 -13.04 -16.91 41.38
CA VAL A 78 -12.21 -15.75 41.67
C VAL A 78 -13.00 -14.66 42.39
N PRO A 79 -12.37 -13.88 43.30
CA PRO A 79 -13.00 -12.71 43.89
C PRO A 79 -13.01 -11.52 42.94
N ARG A 80 -12.21 -11.55 41.86
CA ARG A 80 -12.00 -10.45 40.92
C ARG A 80 -11.82 -10.98 39.52
N MET A 81 -12.34 -10.25 38.54
CA MET A 81 -12.04 -10.50 37.13
C MET A 81 -11.79 -9.18 36.43
N GLY A 82 -10.78 -9.15 35.58
CA GLY A 82 -10.61 -8.04 34.67
C GLY A 82 -10.09 -8.45 33.31
N ALA A 83 -10.18 -7.53 32.35
CA ALA A 83 -9.79 -7.76 30.98
C ALA A 83 -8.63 -6.83 30.59
N SER A 84 -7.58 -7.42 30.06
CA SER A 84 -6.49 -6.75 29.35
C SER A 84 -6.68 -6.96 27.85
N ILE A 85 -6.55 -5.89 27.06
CA ILE A 85 -6.78 -5.95 25.61
C ILE A 85 -5.51 -5.51 24.89
N ARG A 86 -5.00 -6.38 24.00
CA ARG A 86 -3.92 -6.07 23.07
C ARG A 86 -4.53 -5.83 21.69
N ILE A 87 -4.05 -4.77 21.04
CA ILE A 87 -4.42 -4.44 19.66
C ILE A 87 -3.24 -4.60 18.72
N GLY A 88 -3.51 -5.08 17.51
CA GLY A 88 -2.58 -5.02 16.39
C GLY A 88 -3.15 -4.15 15.29
N VAL A 89 -2.46 -3.06 14.94
CA VAL A 89 -2.86 -2.16 13.85
C VAL A 89 -2.40 -2.75 12.52
N ILE A 90 -3.34 -2.93 11.59
CA ILE A 90 -3.08 -3.49 10.26
C ILE A 90 -3.36 -2.43 9.19
N VAL A 91 -2.36 -2.16 8.37
CA VAL A 91 -2.48 -1.29 7.20
C VAL A 91 -3.03 -2.11 6.03
N LEU A 92 -4.24 -1.79 5.59
CA LEU A 92 -4.98 -2.50 4.53
C LEU A 92 -4.70 -1.95 3.13
N GLY A 93 -4.09 -0.77 3.03
CA GLY A 93 -3.82 -0.10 1.76
C GLY A 93 -2.88 1.10 1.88
N ARG A 94 -2.74 1.86 0.79
CA ARG A 94 -1.87 3.05 0.79
C ARG A 94 -2.43 4.12 1.72
N LEU A 95 -1.56 4.66 2.57
CA LEU A 95 -1.86 5.79 3.45
C LEU A 95 -1.25 7.07 2.90
N ALA A 96 -1.96 8.18 3.08
CA ALA A 96 -1.41 9.50 2.79
C ALA A 96 -0.30 9.83 3.82
N PRO A 97 0.82 10.45 3.39
CA PRO A 97 1.82 10.98 4.32
C PRO A 97 1.21 11.94 5.34
N GLY A 98 1.80 11.94 6.54
CA GLY A 98 1.42 12.87 7.60
C GLY A 98 0.73 12.19 8.77
N TRP A 99 0.08 13.01 9.61
CA TRP A 99 -0.64 12.55 10.78
C TRP A 99 -1.99 11.97 10.39
N ILE A 100 -2.25 10.75 10.87
CA ILE A 100 -3.60 10.18 10.84
C ILE A 100 -4.08 10.09 12.29
N ASN A 101 -5.25 10.67 12.53
CA ASN A 101 -5.90 10.68 13.82
C ASN A 101 -7.01 9.64 13.83
N VAL A 102 -6.91 8.68 14.74
CA VAL A 102 -7.96 7.72 15.03
C VAL A 102 -8.77 8.29 16.19
N PRO A 103 -10.06 8.64 16.00
CA PRO A 103 -10.89 9.08 17.11
C PRO A 103 -11.19 7.92 18.06
N PRO A 104 -11.54 8.21 19.33
CA PRO A 104 -12.07 7.18 20.21
C PRO A 104 -13.30 6.52 19.58
N VAL A 105 -13.33 5.18 19.58
CA VAL A 105 -14.42 4.41 18.96
C VAL A 105 -14.84 3.28 19.88
N HIS A 106 -16.15 3.12 20.06
CA HIS A 106 -16.73 1.95 20.71
C HIS A 106 -16.63 0.76 19.77
N VAL A 107 -15.93 -0.29 20.19
CA VAL A 107 -15.62 -1.45 19.34
C VAL A 107 -16.33 -2.72 19.77
N GLY A 108 -16.88 -2.77 20.99
CA GLY A 108 -17.44 -3.99 21.51
C GLY A 108 -17.83 -3.91 22.98
N ASN A 109 -18.20 -5.05 23.54
CA ASN A 109 -18.61 -5.16 24.94
C ASN A 109 -17.86 -6.30 25.61
N PHE A 110 -17.47 -6.08 26.87
CA PHE A 110 -16.96 -7.10 27.77
C PHE A 110 -17.99 -7.33 28.88
N SER A 111 -18.37 -8.58 29.11
CA SER A 111 -19.41 -8.95 30.05
C SER A 111 -18.89 -9.99 31.04
N VAL A 112 -19.29 -9.82 32.29
CA VAL A 112 -19.05 -10.77 33.37
C VAL A 112 -20.34 -11.45 33.69
N THR A 113 -20.32 -12.78 33.71
CA THR A 113 -21.44 -13.59 34.16
C THR A 113 -21.00 -14.42 35.35
N SER A 114 -21.94 -14.77 36.22
CA SER A 114 -21.76 -15.72 37.32
C SER A 114 -22.60 -16.96 37.09
N SER A 115 -22.13 -18.12 37.56
CA SER A 115 -22.91 -19.37 37.52
C SER A 115 -24.06 -19.39 38.53
N ASN A 116 -24.08 -18.44 39.49
CA ASN A 116 -25.13 -18.34 40.50
C ASN A 116 -26.34 -17.59 39.92
N SER A 117 -27.40 -18.32 39.57
CA SER A 117 -28.67 -17.76 39.05
C SER A 117 -29.66 -17.32 40.15
N GLY A 118 -29.17 -17.02 41.35
CA GLY A 118 -29.97 -16.64 42.53
C GLY A 118 -30.25 -15.13 42.65
N VAL A 119 -30.73 -14.68 43.83
CA VAL A 119 -31.35 -13.36 44.13
C VAL A 119 -30.50 -12.12 43.80
N ASN A 120 -29.22 -12.26 43.43
CA ASN A 120 -28.43 -11.20 42.82
C ASN A 120 -27.80 -11.75 41.54
N ASN A 121 -28.30 -11.36 40.36
CA ASN A 121 -27.61 -11.62 39.10
C ASN A 121 -26.24 -10.94 39.16
N LEU A 122 -25.21 -11.66 39.62
CA LEU A 122 -23.85 -11.17 39.70
C LEU A 122 -23.28 -11.15 38.29
N GLY A 123 -23.01 -9.95 37.81
CA GLY A 123 -22.53 -9.72 36.47
C GLY A 123 -22.54 -8.24 36.12
N GLY A 124 -21.85 -7.89 35.06
CA GLY A 124 -21.74 -6.52 34.61
C GLY A 124 -21.27 -6.48 33.17
N THR A 125 -21.72 -5.48 32.43
CA THR A 125 -21.24 -5.21 31.07
C THR A 125 -20.47 -3.90 31.09
N SER A 126 -19.34 -3.89 30.41
CA SER A 126 -18.54 -2.70 30.15
C SER A 126 -18.31 -2.55 28.65
N PHE A 127 -18.22 -1.30 28.19
CA PHE A 127 -17.86 -1.02 26.81
C PHE A 127 -16.36 -1.20 26.59
N ILE A 128 -16.00 -1.80 25.47
CA ILE A 128 -14.65 -1.80 24.95
C ILE A 128 -14.54 -0.55 24.07
N ILE A 129 -13.84 0.47 24.59
CA ILE A 129 -13.56 1.69 23.86
C ILE A 129 -12.09 1.65 23.43
N LEU A 130 -11.86 1.74 22.13
CA LEU A 130 -10.54 2.01 21.60
C LEU A 130 -10.31 3.51 21.76
N ASN A 131 -9.44 3.90 22.69
CA ASN A 131 -9.09 5.29 22.88
C ASN A 131 -8.50 5.89 21.60
N GLY A 132 -8.67 7.20 21.43
CA GLY A 132 -8.10 7.90 20.30
C GLY A 132 -6.57 7.86 20.34
N PHE A 133 -5.97 7.60 19.19
CA PHE A 133 -4.52 7.61 19.03
C PHE A 133 -4.15 8.20 17.66
N ASN A 134 -2.88 8.57 17.53
CA ASN A 134 -2.34 9.06 16.27
C ASN A 134 -1.13 8.23 15.87
N PHE A 135 -0.84 8.24 14.57
CA PHE A 135 0.42 7.75 14.06
C PHE A 135 0.84 8.63 12.88
N PHE A 136 2.16 8.71 12.67
CA PHE A 136 2.74 9.51 11.62
C PHE A 136 3.19 8.60 10.48
N VAL A 137 2.55 8.73 9.33
CA VAL A 137 2.92 8.01 8.11
C VAL A 137 4.13 8.72 7.50
N LYS A 138 5.31 8.15 7.72
CA LYS A 138 6.54 8.56 7.03
C LYS A 138 6.50 8.04 5.61
N THR A 139 6.35 8.92 4.63
CA THR A 139 6.66 8.57 3.24
C THR A 139 8.12 8.80 2.98
N LYS A 140 8.72 7.84 2.28
CA LYS A 140 10.04 8.00 1.72
C LYS A 140 9.91 8.37 0.25
N THR A 141 10.65 9.38 -0.19
CA THR A 141 10.57 9.90 -1.57
C THR A 141 11.95 10.05 -2.18
N CYS A 142 11.99 10.21 -3.50
CA CYS A 142 13.19 10.65 -4.21
C CYS A 142 12.98 12.03 -4.82
N SER A 143 14.04 12.82 -4.92
CA SER A 143 14.05 14.08 -5.66
C SER A 143 14.71 13.90 -7.03
N LEU A 144 14.18 14.63 -8.01
CA LEU A 144 14.83 14.87 -9.30
C LEU A 144 15.54 16.22 -9.27
N SER A 145 16.66 16.31 -9.97
CA SER A 145 17.36 17.58 -10.19
C SER A 145 16.57 18.52 -11.11
N GLN A 146 15.85 17.97 -12.08
CA GLN A 146 15.11 18.74 -13.07
C GLN A 146 13.79 18.05 -13.42
N ARG A 147 12.75 18.84 -13.76
CA ARG A 147 11.42 18.34 -14.12
C ARG A 147 11.28 17.95 -15.59
N ASN A 148 11.87 18.75 -16.49
CA ASN A 148 11.72 18.59 -17.93
C ASN A 148 13.07 18.25 -18.56
N TYR A 149 13.13 17.21 -19.40
CA TYR A 149 14.34 16.84 -20.12
C TYR A 149 14.10 16.90 -21.62
N THR A 150 15.01 17.53 -22.36
CA THR A 150 14.96 17.63 -23.81
C THR A 150 16.05 16.75 -24.41
N VAL A 151 15.64 15.79 -25.25
CA VAL A 151 16.57 14.96 -26.02
C VAL A 151 16.66 15.53 -27.43
N GLN A 152 17.83 16.05 -27.79
CA GLN A 152 18.09 16.46 -29.16
C GLN A 152 18.33 15.22 -30.00
N LEU A 153 17.42 14.94 -30.94
CA LEU A 153 17.53 13.78 -31.81
C LEU A 153 18.44 14.09 -32.99
N ALA A 154 19.37 13.20 -33.28
CA ALA A 154 20.20 13.26 -34.48
C ALA A 154 19.34 13.13 -35.74
N ALA A 155 19.74 13.79 -36.81
CA ALA A 155 19.09 13.65 -38.11
C ALA A 155 19.24 12.20 -38.62
N ALA A 156 18.14 11.61 -39.07
CA ALA A 156 18.10 10.28 -39.67
C ALA A 156 17.70 10.36 -41.15
N TYR A 157 18.27 9.50 -41.97
CA TYR A 157 18.04 9.49 -43.41
C TYR A 157 17.14 8.33 -43.81
N LYS A 158 16.19 8.58 -44.72
CA LYS A 158 15.22 7.58 -45.20
C LYS A 158 15.86 6.24 -45.63
N LYS A 159 17.06 6.29 -46.23
CA LYS A 159 17.81 5.09 -46.68
C LYS A 159 18.18 4.13 -45.53
N GLN A 160 18.27 4.62 -44.29
CA GLN A 160 18.58 3.81 -43.12
C GLN A 160 17.38 2.97 -42.64
N PHE A 161 16.18 3.16 -43.23
CA PHE A 161 14.96 2.47 -42.86
C PHE A 161 14.44 1.59 -44.02
N PRO A 162 15.13 0.47 -44.34
CA PRO A 162 14.81 -0.35 -45.51
C PRO A 162 13.37 -0.92 -45.47
N SER A 163 12.84 -1.22 -44.29
CA SER A 163 11.53 -1.86 -44.10
C SER A 163 10.83 -1.37 -42.83
N VAL A 164 9.52 -1.59 -42.72
CA VAL A 164 8.75 -1.32 -41.49
C VAL A 164 9.37 -2.13 -40.35
N GLY A 165 9.57 -1.48 -39.19
CA GLY A 165 10.28 -2.05 -38.05
C GLY A 165 11.78 -1.76 -38.02
N SER A 166 12.36 -1.18 -39.09
CA SER A 166 13.77 -0.73 -39.07
C SER A 166 13.96 0.40 -38.05
N GLU A 167 15.08 0.35 -37.32
CA GLU A 167 15.40 1.32 -36.27
C GLU A 167 16.74 2.01 -36.49
N VAL A 168 16.81 3.29 -36.10
CA VAL A 168 18.04 4.10 -36.14
C VAL A 168 18.19 4.85 -34.82
N PRO A 169 19.36 4.81 -34.16
CA PRO A 169 19.61 5.59 -32.96
C PRO A 169 19.40 7.08 -33.17
N GLY A 170 18.58 7.70 -32.31
CA GLY A 170 18.26 9.12 -32.36
C GLY A 170 18.94 9.94 -31.26
N GLY A 171 19.03 9.40 -30.04
CA GLY A 171 19.65 10.13 -28.93
C GLY A 171 19.66 9.35 -27.63
N LYS A 172 20.10 9.99 -26.56
CA LYS A 172 20.07 9.40 -25.21
C LYS A 172 19.78 10.45 -24.15
N LEU A 173 19.21 9.98 -23.04
CA LEU A 173 18.90 10.76 -21.84
C LEU A 173 19.43 10.02 -20.62
N ASN A 174 20.07 10.74 -19.70
CA ASN A 174 20.43 10.18 -18.41
C ASN A 174 19.54 10.80 -17.33
N LEU A 175 18.92 9.96 -16.52
CA LEU A 175 18.12 10.35 -15.37
C LEU A 175 18.83 9.87 -14.10
N GLN A 176 18.85 10.72 -13.09
CA GLN A 176 19.37 10.39 -11.77
C GLN A 176 18.44 10.94 -10.71
N LEU A 177 18.11 10.10 -9.73
CA LEU A 177 17.33 10.49 -8.56
C LEU A 177 18.23 10.54 -7.33
N LYS A 178 17.80 11.31 -6.33
CA LYS A 178 18.33 11.23 -4.97
C LYS A 178 17.22 10.73 -4.05
N CYS A 179 17.38 9.51 -3.55
CA CYS A 179 16.39 8.82 -2.73
C CYS A 179 16.76 8.81 -1.26
N GLN A 180 15.75 8.71 -0.39
CA GLN A 180 15.96 8.34 1.00
C GLN A 180 16.19 6.83 1.10
N ASP A 181 16.82 6.36 2.19
CA ASP A 181 17.24 4.97 2.33
C ASP A 181 16.08 3.97 2.23
N ASN A 182 16.34 2.80 1.63
CA ASN A 182 15.39 1.69 1.49
C ASN A 182 14.09 2.07 0.76
N ILE A 183 14.20 2.71 -0.41
CA ILE A 183 13.10 2.86 -1.37
C ILE A 183 13.43 2.08 -2.63
N ASP A 184 12.48 1.30 -3.14
CA ASP A 184 12.54 0.78 -4.49
C ASP A 184 11.81 1.73 -5.45
N VAL A 185 12.49 2.16 -6.50
CA VAL A 185 11.90 3.07 -7.49
C VAL A 185 11.53 2.29 -8.74
N TYR A 186 10.27 2.40 -9.10
CA TYR A 186 9.74 1.98 -10.39
C TYR A 186 9.30 3.20 -11.19
N ALA A 187 9.24 3.06 -12.50
CA ALA A 187 8.81 4.11 -13.40
C ALA A 187 7.86 3.54 -14.46
N THR A 188 6.97 4.40 -14.96
CA THR A 188 6.13 4.14 -16.14
C THR A 188 6.34 5.29 -17.12
N LEU A 189 6.44 5.00 -18.41
CA LEU A 189 6.43 6.02 -19.46
C LEU A 189 5.01 6.14 -20.01
N THR A 190 4.52 7.36 -20.19
CA THR A 190 3.24 7.63 -20.85
C THR A 190 3.51 8.41 -22.14
N ASP A 191 2.80 8.07 -23.21
CA ASP A 191 2.77 8.86 -24.44
C ASP A 191 1.83 10.06 -24.20
N ALA A 192 2.35 11.28 -24.26
CA ALA A 192 1.55 12.46 -23.97
C ALA A 192 0.62 12.86 -25.13
N THR A 193 0.90 12.35 -26.34
CA THR A 193 0.07 12.62 -27.53
C THR A 193 -1.08 11.61 -27.61
N ASP A 194 -0.83 10.36 -27.21
CA ASP A 194 -1.84 9.31 -27.09
C ASP A 194 -1.74 8.60 -25.72
N PRO A 195 -2.42 9.12 -24.68
CA PRO A 195 -2.38 8.52 -23.34
C PRO A 195 -2.92 7.09 -23.24
N ALA A 196 -3.66 6.60 -24.25
CA ALA A 196 -4.16 5.23 -24.31
C ALA A 196 -3.14 4.24 -24.91
N ASN A 197 -2.04 4.75 -25.46
CA ASN A 197 -0.99 3.95 -26.08
C ASN A 197 -0.32 3.02 -25.05
N GLN A 198 -0.42 1.71 -25.31
CA GLN A 198 0.25 0.66 -24.53
C GLN A 198 1.32 -0.09 -25.32
N SER A 199 1.66 0.43 -26.50
CA SER A 199 2.66 -0.13 -27.41
C SER A 199 4.08 0.32 -27.00
N PRO A 200 5.15 -0.20 -27.62
CA PRO A 200 6.50 0.32 -27.44
C PRO A 200 6.81 1.56 -28.31
N VAL A 201 5.89 2.00 -29.17
CA VAL A 201 6.12 3.09 -30.12
C VAL A 201 5.51 4.38 -29.60
N LEU A 202 6.34 5.38 -29.34
CA LEU A 202 5.94 6.73 -29.00
C LEU A 202 5.43 7.45 -30.25
N SER A 203 4.24 8.01 -30.14
CA SER A 203 3.63 8.80 -31.20
C SER A 203 4.37 10.13 -31.39
N LEU A 204 4.42 10.60 -32.63
CA LEU A 204 4.92 11.93 -32.92
C LEU A 204 3.86 12.96 -32.53
N ASP A 205 4.29 14.11 -32.05
CA ASP A 205 3.38 15.20 -31.72
C ASP A 205 2.78 15.84 -33.00
N ASN A 206 1.75 16.65 -32.81
CA ASN A 206 1.07 17.34 -33.91
C ASN A 206 1.93 18.41 -34.61
N ALA A 207 3.02 18.87 -33.98
CA ALA A 207 3.96 19.83 -34.57
C ALA A 207 4.98 19.16 -35.50
N SER A 208 5.04 17.82 -35.51
CA SER A 208 5.88 17.03 -36.40
C SER A 208 5.33 17.01 -37.82
N THR A 209 6.21 17.25 -38.80
CA THR A 209 5.86 17.18 -40.23
C THR A 209 6.25 15.84 -40.87
N ALA A 210 7.10 15.04 -40.21
CA ALA A 210 7.40 13.68 -40.65
C ALA A 210 6.19 12.74 -40.48
N ARG A 211 6.09 11.73 -41.36
CA ARG A 211 5.05 10.68 -41.32
C ARG A 211 5.66 9.30 -41.56
N GLY A 212 4.94 8.25 -41.13
CA GLY A 212 5.37 6.85 -41.23
C GLY A 212 6.52 6.46 -40.30
N MET A 213 6.69 7.21 -39.22
CA MET A 213 7.78 7.09 -38.25
C MET A 213 7.23 7.21 -36.83
N GLY A 214 7.91 6.62 -35.86
CA GLY A 214 7.71 6.84 -34.43
C GLY A 214 9.04 6.77 -33.69
N LEU A 215 9.00 6.81 -32.36
CA LEU A 215 10.19 6.63 -31.52
C LEU A 215 10.04 5.42 -30.60
N LYS A 216 11.14 4.74 -30.27
CA LYS A 216 11.22 3.71 -29.23
C LYS A 216 12.22 4.14 -28.18
N ILE A 217 11.89 3.87 -26.93
CA ILE A 217 12.74 4.22 -25.80
C ILE A 217 13.22 2.92 -25.15
N TYR A 218 14.54 2.76 -25.04
CA TYR A 218 15.19 1.61 -24.46
C TYR A 218 15.84 1.98 -23.15
N LYS A 219 15.70 1.13 -22.14
CA LYS A 219 16.55 1.19 -20.96
C LYS A 219 17.92 0.63 -21.30
N ASP A 220 18.98 1.30 -20.87
CA ASP A 220 20.33 0.82 -21.14
C ASP A 220 20.56 -0.58 -20.53
N GLY A 221 21.24 -1.44 -21.30
CA GLY A 221 21.40 -2.86 -20.97
C GLY A 221 20.18 -3.75 -21.24
N HIS A 222 19.06 -3.22 -21.75
CA HIS A 222 17.88 -4.00 -22.13
C HIS A 222 17.73 -4.05 -23.66
N SER A 223 17.40 -5.24 -24.17
CA SER A 223 17.17 -5.48 -25.61
C SER A 223 15.77 -5.08 -26.08
N GLU A 224 14.82 -4.99 -25.15
CA GLU A 224 13.43 -4.66 -25.45
C GLU A 224 13.13 -3.18 -25.18
N ALA A 225 12.33 -2.57 -26.07
CA ALA A 225 11.85 -1.22 -25.87
C ALA A 225 10.85 -1.19 -24.71
N LEU A 226 10.93 -0.13 -23.91
CA LEU A 226 9.94 0.17 -22.89
C LEU A 226 8.59 0.40 -23.55
N ARG A 227 7.56 -0.23 -22.98
CA ARG A 227 6.18 -0.04 -23.42
C ARG A 227 5.55 1.11 -22.65
N PHE A 228 4.66 1.86 -23.31
CA PHE A 228 3.92 2.94 -22.69
C PHE A 228 2.79 2.40 -21.82
N GLY A 229 2.40 3.14 -20.79
CA GLY A 229 1.32 2.78 -19.90
C GLY A 229 0.65 4.02 -19.32
N PRO A 230 -0.41 3.85 -18.51
CA PRO A 230 -1.13 4.97 -17.92
C PRO A 230 -0.24 5.81 -16.99
N ASP A 231 -0.50 7.11 -16.90
CA ASP A 231 0.17 7.99 -15.93
C ASP A 231 -0.34 7.69 -14.51
N SER A 232 0.37 6.81 -13.80
CA SER A 232 0.01 6.40 -12.44
C SER A 232 1.22 6.01 -11.59
N SER A 233 1.22 6.46 -10.34
CA SER A 233 2.23 6.09 -9.33
C SER A 233 1.88 4.82 -8.56
N VAL A 234 0.76 4.16 -8.88
CA VAL A 234 0.30 2.95 -8.20
C VAL A 234 1.26 1.79 -8.48
N LYS A 235 1.54 0.99 -7.45
CA LYS A 235 2.36 -0.22 -7.57
C LYS A 235 1.71 -1.20 -8.53
N GLY A 236 2.49 -1.76 -9.46
CA GLY A 236 1.96 -2.69 -10.46
C GLY A 236 1.17 -2.01 -11.58
N ASN A 237 1.40 -0.71 -11.81
CA ASN A 237 0.85 -0.03 -12.98
C ASN A 237 1.25 -0.76 -14.28
N THR A 238 0.40 -0.67 -15.30
CA THR A 238 0.64 -1.37 -16.58
C THR A 238 1.93 -0.87 -17.22
N ASN A 239 2.78 -1.80 -17.68
CA ASN A 239 4.10 -1.52 -18.27
C ASN A 239 5.08 -0.77 -17.34
N GLN A 240 4.88 -0.85 -16.02
CA GLN A 240 5.82 -0.39 -15.03
C GLN A 240 7.14 -1.18 -15.10
N TRP A 241 8.27 -0.49 -15.01
CA TRP A 241 9.60 -1.07 -15.03
C TRP A 241 10.43 -0.56 -13.86
N ARG A 242 11.43 -1.36 -13.46
CA ARG A 242 12.29 -1.02 -12.32
C ARG A 242 13.31 0.05 -12.71
N PHE A 243 13.24 1.19 -12.05
CA PHE A 243 14.19 2.30 -12.24
C PHE A 243 15.47 2.09 -11.42
N SER A 244 15.36 1.63 -10.18
CA SER A 244 16.52 1.37 -9.33
C SER A 244 17.37 0.19 -9.81
N THR A 245 18.68 0.29 -9.60
CA THR A 245 19.63 -0.78 -9.97
C THR A 245 19.50 -1.97 -9.03
N TYR A 246 19.41 -1.70 -7.72
CA TYR A 246 19.23 -2.67 -6.66
C TYR A 246 18.26 -2.14 -5.60
N ARG A 247 17.96 -2.95 -4.58
CA ARG A 247 16.96 -2.57 -3.59
C ARG A 247 17.48 -1.48 -2.66
N GLY A 248 16.70 -0.42 -2.46
CA GLY A 248 17.11 0.67 -1.59
C GLY A 248 18.29 1.51 -2.11
N ASP A 249 18.50 1.55 -3.42
CA ASP A 249 19.52 2.39 -4.06
C ASP A 249 19.29 3.87 -3.71
N PRO A 250 20.23 4.56 -3.02
CA PRO A 250 20.05 5.94 -2.60
C PRO A 250 20.24 6.95 -3.75
N ALA A 251 20.83 6.53 -4.87
CA ALA A 251 21.11 7.40 -6.01
C ALA A 251 20.87 6.68 -7.35
N PRO A 252 19.65 6.15 -7.59
CA PRO A 252 19.40 5.34 -8.76
C PRO A 252 19.53 6.21 -10.01
N ALA A 253 20.19 5.64 -11.01
CA ALA A 253 20.44 6.29 -12.29
C ALA A 253 20.14 5.35 -13.44
N VAL A 254 19.59 5.89 -14.52
CA VAL A 254 19.31 5.13 -15.73
C VAL A 254 19.64 5.96 -16.96
N SER A 255 20.18 5.29 -17.98
CA SER A 255 20.29 5.87 -19.31
C SER A 255 19.17 5.32 -20.19
N LEU A 256 18.43 6.20 -20.85
CA LEU A 256 17.39 5.89 -21.81
C LEU A 256 17.90 6.22 -23.21
N LYS A 257 17.86 5.25 -24.11
CA LYS A 257 18.24 5.42 -25.52
C LYS A 257 16.98 5.57 -26.35
N VAL A 258 16.94 6.61 -27.19
CA VAL A 258 15.81 6.89 -28.07
C VAL A 258 16.19 6.53 -29.49
N ASN A 259 15.42 5.65 -30.12
CA ASN A 259 15.59 5.25 -31.51
C ASN A 259 14.39 5.70 -32.33
N TYR A 260 14.63 6.08 -33.58
CA TYR A 260 13.60 6.16 -34.59
C TYR A 260 13.16 4.76 -34.99
N ILE A 261 11.88 4.58 -35.31
CA ILE A 261 11.34 3.36 -35.93
C ILE A 261 10.47 3.71 -37.13
N ARG A 262 10.62 2.98 -38.23
CA ARG A 262 9.71 3.06 -39.38
C ARG A 262 8.42 2.31 -39.07
N THR A 263 7.28 3.00 -39.13
CA THR A 263 5.94 2.43 -38.89
C THR A 263 5.11 2.29 -40.17
N GLY A 264 5.52 2.96 -41.25
CA GLY A 264 4.83 2.90 -42.55
C GLY A 264 5.64 3.59 -43.66
N ASP A 265 4.94 4.24 -44.58
CA ASP A 265 5.58 5.01 -45.65
C ASP A 265 6.16 6.33 -45.14
N ILE A 266 7.47 6.49 -45.34
CA ILE A 266 8.20 7.63 -44.79
C ILE A 266 8.01 8.87 -45.66
N GLN A 267 7.45 9.91 -45.03
CA GLN A 267 7.53 11.30 -45.48
C GLN A 267 8.57 12.04 -44.61
N ALA A 268 9.53 12.68 -45.27
CA ALA A 268 10.55 13.47 -44.59
C ALA A 268 9.95 14.72 -43.92
N GLY A 269 10.52 15.13 -42.80
CA GLY A 269 10.07 16.29 -42.04
C GLY A 269 10.73 16.36 -40.67
N THR A 270 10.19 17.24 -39.83
CA THR A 270 10.55 17.40 -38.42
C THR A 270 9.91 16.32 -37.57
N VAL A 271 10.67 15.85 -36.58
CA VAL A 271 10.23 14.86 -35.59
C VAL A 271 10.31 15.51 -34.21
N GLN A 272 9.17 15.56 -33.54
CA GLN A 272 9.01 16.01 -32.16
C GLN A 272 8.04 15.04 -31.47
N ALA A 273 8.27 14.78 -30.20
CA ALA A 273 7.46 13.86 -29.42
C ALA A 273 7.57 14.20 -27.94
N ILE A 274 6.53 13.87 -27.19
CA ILE A 274 6.44 14.17 -25.76
C ILE A 274 6.05 12.89 -25.02
N SER A 275 6.85 12.53 -24.02
CA SER A 275 6.54 11.45 -23.09
C SER A 275 6.69 11.94 -21.66
N THR A 276 5.80 11.48 -20.78
CA THR A 276 5.92 11.70 -19.33
C THR A 276 6.50 10.47 -18.66
N ILE A 277 7.26 10.68 -17.58
CA ILE A 277 7.76 9.61 -16.72
C ILE A 277 7.14 9.75 -15.33
N THR A 278 6.50 8.68 -14.87
CA THR A 278 5.81 8.66 -13.57
C THR A 278 6.47 7.66 -12.65
N PHE A 279 6.95 8.15 -11.50
CA PHE A 279 7.65 7.34 -10.51
C PHE A 279 6.69 6.72 -9.49
N SER A 280 6.98 5.48 -9.11
CA SER A 280 6.31 4.73 -8.05
C SER A 280 7.36 4.32 -7.01
N TYR A 281 7.23 4.84 -5.80
CA TYR A 281 8.09 4.53 -4.66
C TYR A 281 7.48 3.38 -3.86
N GLN A 282 8.21 2.27 -3.73
CA GLN A 282 7.73 1.02 -3.14
C GLN A 282 8.64 0.50 -2.04
#